data_AF-A0A6B2ST35-F1
#
_entry.id   AF-A0A6B2ST35-F1
#
_cell.length_a   1.000
_cell.length_b   1.000
_cell.length_c   1.000
_cell.angle_alpha   90.00
_cell.angle_beta   90.00
_cell.angle_gamma   90.00
#
_symmetry.space_group_name_H-M   'P 1'
#
loop_
_entity.id
_entity.type
_entity.pdbx_description
1 polymer ?
#
loop_
_entity_poly.entity_id
_entity_poly.type
_entity_poly.pdbx_seq_one_letter_code
_entity_poly.pdbx_strand_id
1 'polypeptide(L)'
;MNAPTPQATAAASTAETLRAALAGLLDGLPPRQATQAVERLIANYRGRTPTDAPILRDRADVAAYAAYRMPATFEAVRGALGALADAAP
;
A
#
# COMPACT_ATOMS: atom_id res chain seq x y z
N MET A 1 42.50 14.20 1.51
CA MET A 1 41.40 14.76 0.70
C MET A 1 40.37 13.67 0.46
N ASN A 2 39.58 13.35 1.49
CA ASN A 2 38.45 12.43 1.40
C ASN A 2 37.36 13.04 2.28
N ALA A 3 36.38 13.71 1.67
CA ALA A 3 35.16 14.07 2.36
C ALA A 3 34.29 12.80 2.43
N PRO A 4 33.76 12.42 3.59
CA PRO A 4 32.74 11.38 3.64
C PRO A 4 31.48 11.94 2.96
N THR A 5 30.97 11.21 1.96
CA THR A 5 29.65 11.43 1.38
C THR A 5 28.58 11.26 2.46
N PRO A 6 27.79 12.29 2.82
CA PRO A 6 26.63 12.06 3.66
C PRO A 6 25.49 11.53 2.78
N GLN A 7 24.64 10.67 3.36
CA GLN A 7 23.27 10.32 2.92
C GLN A 7 23.00 8.90 2.36
N ALA A 8 23.94 7.95 2.42
CA ALA A 8 23.59 6.53 2.20
C ALA A 8 22.81 5.89 3.38
N THR A 9 22.52 6.66 4.43
CA THR A 9 21.57 6.34 5.51
C THR A 9 20.43 7.36 5.52
N ALA A 10 19.96 7.80 4.35
CA ALA A 10 18.72 8.56 4.27
C ALA A 10 17.61 7.72 4.92
N ALA A 11 16.80 8.35 5.76
CA ALA A 11 15.53 7.80 6.24
C ALA A 11 14.87 7.00 5.10
N ALA A 12 14.41 5.78 5.39
CA ALA A 12 13.77 4.92 4.39
C ALA A 12 12.84 5.76 3.50
N SER A 13 12.93 5.59 2.18
CA SER A 13 12.07 6.36 1.27
C SER A 13 10.62 6.18 1.70
N THR A 14 9.76 7.18 1.50
CA THR A 14 8.35 7.08 1.89
C THR A 14 7.67 5.82 1.32
N ALA A 15 8.11 5.37 0.14
CA ALA A 15 7.70 4.09 -0.47
C ALA A 15 8.10 2.87 0.36
N GLU A 16 9.33 2.85 0.87
CA GLU A 16 9.85 1.80 1.73
C GLU A 16 9.16 1.81 3.10
N THR A 17 8.96 2.99 3.69
CA THR A 17 8.17 3.14 4.94
C THR A 17 6.74 2.63 4.75
N LEU A 18 6.08 2.96 3.64
CA LEU A 18 4.74 2.46 3.32
C LEU A 18 4.74 0.93 3.21
N ARG A 19 5.69 0.35 2.46
CA ARG A 19 5.81 -1.11 2.31
C ARG A 19 6.05 -1.80 3.66
N ALA A 20 6.96 -1.28 4.48
CA ALA A 20 7.26 -1.83 5.79
C ALA A 20 6.07 -1.75 6.76
N ALA A 21 5.35 -0.61 6.78
CA ALA A 21 4.17 -0.45 7.62
C ALA A 21 3.04 -1.41 7.22
N LEU A 22 2.80 -1.58 5.91
CA LEU A 22 1.82 -2.53 5.39
C LEU A 22 2.21 -3.98 5.72
N ALA A 23 3.49 -4.33 5.59
CA ALA A 23 4.00 -5.64 5.98
C ALA A 23 3.75 -5.92 7.47
N GLY A 24 4.10 -4.98 8.36
CA GLY A 24 3.87 -5.13 9.80
C GLY A 24 2.38 -5.25 10.17
N LEU A 25 1.49 -4.58 9.42
CA LEU A 25 0.04 -4.74 9.60
C LEU A 25 -0.46 -6.12 9.19
N LEU A 26 0.13 -6.72 8.16
CA LEU A 26 -0.22 -8.07 7.69
C LEU A 26 0.38 -9.16 8.59
N ASP A 27 1.60 -8.98 9.08
CA ASP A 27 2.26 -9.91 10.01
C ASP A 27 1.47 -10.09 11.31
N GLY A 28 0.71 -9.05 11.71
CA GLY A 28 -0.19 -9.10 12.86
C GLY A 28 -1.50 -9.85 12.64
N LEU A 29 -1.78 -10.34 11.43
CA LEU A 29 -3.05 -11.03 11.11
C LEU A 29 -2.91 -12.55 11.21
N PRO A 30 -3.89 -13.25 11.83
CA PRO A 30 -3.96 -14.70 11.73
C PRO A 30 -4.04 -15.14 10.26
N PRO A 31 -3.25 -16.14 9.80
CA PRO A 31 -3.21 -16.54 8.39
C PRO A 31 -4.59 -16.86 7.79
N ARG A 32 -5.49 -17.48 8.57
CA ARG A 32 -6.86 -17.76 8.14
C ARG A 32 -7.68 -16.50 7.86
N GLN A 33 -7.50 -15.42 8.63
CA GLN A 33 -8.20 -14.16 8.39
C GLN A 33 -7.67 -13.47 7.13
N ALA A 34 -6.35 -13.50 6.91
CA ALA A 34 -5.74 -12.95 5.70
C ALA A 34 -6.24 -13.66 4.43
N THR A 35 -6.27 -15.00 4.41
CA THR A 35 -6.80 -15.77 3.28
C THR A 35 -8.26 -15.45 3.01
N GLN A 36 -9.11 -15.44 4.04
CA GLN A 36 -10.52 -15.13 3.89
C GLN A 36 -10.77 -13.69 3.41
N ALA A 37 -9.99 -12.71 3.87
CA ALA A 37 -10.08 -11.32 3.40
C ALA A 37 -9.77 -11.22 1.89
N VAL A 38 -8.74 -11.92 1.41
CA VAL A 38 -8.35 -11.93 -0.01
C VAL A 38 -9.39 -12.63 -0.89
N GLU A 39 -9.88 -13.80 -0.48
CA GLU A 39 -10.91 -14.53 -1.21
C GLU A 39 -12.18 -13.68 -1.40
N ARG A 40 -12.61 -12.98 -0.34
CA ARG A 40 -13.74 -12.06 -0.40
C ARG A 40 -13.47 -10.84 -1.27
N LEU A 41 -12.27 -10.26 -1.20
CA LEU A 41 -11.89 -9.12 -2.05
C LEU A 41 -11.97 -9.48 -3.54
N ILE A 42 -11.45 -10.66 -3.90
CA ILE A 42 -11.51 -11.18 -5.27
C ILE A 42 -12.96 -11.46 -5.68
N ALA A 43 -13.77 -12.07 -4.80
CA ALA A 43 -15.17 -12.34 -5.06
C ALA A 43 -16.00 -11.07 -5.27
N ASN A 44 -15.74 -10.01 -4.48
CA ASN A 44 -16.41 -8.71 -4.63
C ASN A 44 -16.00 -7.99 -5.92
N TYR A 45 -14.73 -8.13 -6.36
CA TYR A 45 -14.27 -7.51 -7.61
C TYR A 45 -14.75 -8.27 -8.86
N ARG A 46 -14.95 -9.59 -8.77
CA ARG A 46 -15.39 -10.45 -9.88
C ARG A 46 -16.91 -10.67 -9.91
N GLY A 47 -17.60 -10.48 -8.78
CA GLY A 47 -19.03 -10.65 -8.64
C GLY A 47 -19.79 -9.39 -9.03
N ARG A 48 -20.89 -9.56 -9.77
CA ARG A 48 -21.84 -8.48 -10.10
C ARG A 48 -22.72 -8.08 -8.90
N THR A 49 -22.44 -8.61 -7.71
CA THR A 49 -23.32 -8.52 -6.55
C THR A 49 -23.18 -7.14 -5.91
N PRO A 50 -24.19 -6.25 -6.05
CA PRO A 50 -24.24 -5.05 -5.24
C PRO A 50 -24.58 -5.53 -3.84
N THR A 51 -23.58 -5.71 -3.00
CA THR A 51 -23.84 -5.98 -1.59
C THR A 51 -23.88 -4.62 -0.90
N ASP A 52 -25.04 -4.26 -0.34
CA ASP A 52 -25.25 -3.07 0.51
C ASP A 52 -24.44 -3.09 1.81
N ALA A 53 -23.50 -4.03 1.93
CA ALA A 53 -22.67 -4.22 3.10
C ALA A 53 -21.27 -3.65 2.83
N PRO A 54 -20.64 -2.99 3.82
CA PRO A 54 -19.36 -2.32 3.63
C PRO A 54 -18.32 -3.26 3.00
N ILE A 55 -17.58 -2.77 1.99
CA ILE A 55 -16.51 -3.51 1.33
C ILE A 55 -15.34 -3.77 2.31
N LEU A 56 -15.15 -2.87 3.27
CA LEU A 56 -14.12 -2.94 4.30
C LEU A 56 -14.82 -3.03 5.67
N ARG A 57 -14.90 -4.24 6.23
CA ARG A 57 -15.71 -4.49 7.43
C ARG A 57 -14.90 -4.58 8.72
N ASP A 58 -13.66 -5.02 8.59
CA ASP A 58 -12.75 -5.19 9.72
C ASP A 58 -11.32 -4.78 9.36
N ARG A 59 -10.43 -4.83 10.37
CA ARG A 59 -9.04 -4.42 10.22
C ARG A 59 -8.26 -5.32 9.24
N ALA A 60 -8.63 -6.59 9.10
CA ALA A 60 -7.97 -7.52 8.19
C ALA A 60 -8.31 -7.18 6.73
N ASP A 61 -9.58 -6.89 6.44
CA ASP A 61 -10.03 -6.46 5.11
C ASP A 61 -9.33 -5.14 4.70
N VAL A 62 -9.22 -4.17 5.64
CA VAL A 62 -8.53 -2.89 5.40
C VAL A 62 -7.04 -3.11 5.11
N ALA A 63 -6.35 -3.91 5.93
CA ALA A 63 -4.93 -4.17 5.75
C ALA A 63 -4.64 -4.91 4.42
N ALA A 64 -5.46 -5.91 4.08
CA ALA A 64 -5.33 -6.65 2.82
C ALA A 64 -5.59 -5.74 1.60
N TYR A 65 -6.63 -4.92 1.63
CA TYR A 65 -6.93 -3.98 0.55
C TYR A 65 -5.81 -2.95 0.37
N ALA A 66 -5.33 -2.38 1.48
CA ALA A 66 -4.25 -1.41 1.49
C ALA A 66 -2.96 -2.00 0.91
N ALA A 67 -2.57 -3.20 1.36
CA ALA A 67 -1.40 -3.90 0.84
C ALA A 67 -1.48 -4.17 -0.67
N TYR A 68 -2.67 -4.50 -1.18
CA TYR A 68 -2.88 -4.77 -2.60
C TYR A 68 -2.89 -3.50 -3.47
N ARG A 69 -3.47 -2.38 -2.99
CA ARG A 69 -3.73 -1.19 -3.84
C ARG A 69 -2.78 -0.03 -3.61
N MET A 70 -2.33 0.18 -2.37
CA MET A 70 -1.58 1.40 -2.01
C MET A 70 -0.22 1.50 -2.67
N PRO A 71 0.61 0.44 -2.80
CA PRO A 71 1.95 0.59 -3.39
C PRO A 71 1.92 1.12 -4.82
N ALA A 72 1.03 0.59 -5.67
CA ALA A 72 0.86 1.04 -7.04
C ALA A 72 0.31 2.47 -7.12
N THR A 73 -0.67 2.80 -6.26
CA THR A 73 -1.27 4.14 -6.22
C THR A 73 -0.26 5.18 -5.74
N PHE A 74 0.57 4.84 -4.75
CA PHE A 74 1.63 5.71 -4.24
C PHE A 74 2.64 6.05 -5.33
N GLU A 75 3.17 5.05 -6.04
CA GLU A 75 4.14 5.31 -7.12
C GLU A 75 3.53 6.11 -8.28
N ALA A 76 2.26 5.85 -8.63
CA ALA A 76 1.57 6.62 -9.66
C ALA A 76 1.43 8.10 -9.27
N VAL A 77 1.00 8.39 -8.04
CA VAL A 77 0.87 9.76 -7.54
C VAL A 77 2.24 10.43 -7.43
N ARG A 78 3.23 9.72 -6.90
CA ARG A 78 4.61 10.23 -6.80
C ARG A 78 5.16 10.59 -8.18
N GLY A 79 4.95 9.74 -9.18
CA GLY A 79 5.33 10.02 -10.56
C GLY A 79 4.60 11.23 -11.15
N ALA A 80 3.29 11.35 -10.93
CA ALA A 80 2.50 12.49 -11.40
C ALA A 80 2.95 13.82 -10.76
N LEU A 81 3.25 13.81 -9.45
CA LEU A 81 3.77 14.98 -8.74
C LEU A 81 5.19 15.34 -9.19
N GLY A 82 6.04 14.35 -9.47
CA GLY A 82 7.35 14.57 -10.07
C GLY A 82 7.25 15.25 -11.42
N ALA A 83 6.40 14.71 -12.32
CA ALA A 83 6.17 15.30 -13.63
C ALA A 83 5.56 16.72 -13.56
N LEU A 84 4.70 16.99 -12.58
CA LEU A 84 4.17 18.32 -12.32
C LEU A 84 5.27 19.29 -11.87
N ALA A 85 6.16 18.86 -10.98
CA ALA A 85 7.28 19.66 -10.51
C ALA A 85 8.26 19.99 -11.65
N ASP A 86 8.52 19.03 -12.55
CA ASP A 86 9.37 19.23 -13.73
C ASP A 86 8.75 20.19 -14.75
N ALA A 87 7.41 20.27 -14.81
CA ALA A 87 6.67 21.14 -15.73
C ALA A 87 6.34 22.54 -15.16
N ALA A 88 6.56 22.76 -13.87
CA ALA A 88 6.30 24.03 -13.22
C ALA A 88 7.36 25.09 -13.62
N PRO A 89 6.97 26.36 -13.84
CA PRO A 89 7.86 27.44 -14.25
C PRO A 89 8.85 27.88 -13.17
#